data_AF-A0A957PJB9-F1
#
_entry.id   AF-A0A957PJB9-F1
#
_cell.length_a   1.000
_cell.length_b   1.000
_cell.length_c   1.000
_cell.angle_alpha   90.00
_cell.angle_beta   90.00
_cell.angle_gamma   90.00
#
_symmetry.space_group_name_H-M   'P 1'
#
loop_
_entity.id
_entity.type
_entity.pdbx_description
1 polymer ?
#
loop_
_entity_poly.entity_id
_entity_poly.type
_entity_poly.pdbx_seq_one_letter_code
_entity_poly.pdbx_strand_id
1 'polypeptide(L)'
;MDEYQDVNLAQYRLLRLLTGADADVDAANLCVIGDPDQAIYSFRGADRSYFLRFAADFPHAHTLRLEQNYRSTQLILNASTQVIAQASKRTASPIWSDFLEQTKVDIHTAPTDKAEAEYVVHQIEQMVG
;
A
#
# COMPACT_ATOMS: atom_id res chain seq x y z
N MET A 1 8.20 -6.02 10.63
CA MET A 1 7.59 -4.69 10.76
C MET A 1 6.67 -4.52 9.57
N ASP A 2 5.42 -4.16 9.83
CA ASP A 2 4.39 -4.00 8.81
C ASP A 2 4.11 -2.51 8.56
N GLU A 3 3.61 -2.15 7.38
CA GLU A 3 3.41 -0.74 6.96
C GLU A 3 4.71 0.09 6.95
N TYR A 4 5.82 -0.50 6.50
CA TYR A 4 7.14 0.13 6.55
C TYR A 4 7.25 1.41 5.68
N GLN A 5 6.35 1.60 4.71
CA GLN A 5 6.29 2.81 3.90
C GLN A 5 5.91 4.08 4.69
N ASP A 6 5.28 3.93 5.86
CA ASP A 6 4.79 5.04 6.69
C ASP A 6 5.68 5.31 7.92
N VAL A 7 6.90 4.78 7.91
CA VAL A 7 7.90 4.98 8.96
C VAL A 7 8.45 6.41 8.95
N ASN A 8 8.56 7.02 10.13
CA ASN A 8 9.27 8.29 10.32
C ASN A 8 10.73 8.10 10.77
N LEU A 9 11.50 9.19 10.79
CA LEU A 9 12.94 9.14 11.15
C LEU A 9 13.21 8.50 12.52
N ALA A 10 12.37 8.78 13.52
CA ALA A 10 12.57 8.25 14.88
C ALA A 10 12.35 6.74 14.92
N GLN A 11 11.28 6.26 14.29
CA GLN A 11 10.98 4.82 14.16
C GLN A 11 12.05 4.09 13.36
N TYR A 12 12.51 4.68 12.24
CA TYR A 12 13.59 4.13 11.44
C TYR A 12 14.89 3.98 12.24
N ARG A 13 15.29 5.02 12.98
CA ARG A 13 16.49 4.97 13.84
C ARG A 13 16.35 3.93 14.95
N LEU A 14 15.18 3.85 15.58
CA LEU A 14 14.90 2.85 16.61
C LEU A 14 15.04 1.43 16.05
N LEU A 15 14.48 1.16 14.87
CA LEU A 15 14.61 -0.14 14.21
C LEU A 15 16.06 -0.48 13.94
N ARG A 16 16.87 0.45 13.41
CA ARG A 16 18.30 0.22 13.15
C ARG A 16 19.09 -0.11 14.42
N LEU A 17 18.78 0.56 15.53
CA LEU A 17 19.40 0.27 16.83
C LEU A 17 18.98 -1.11 17.36
N LEU A 18 17.70 -1.47 17.26
CA LEU A 18 17.19 -2.75 17.73
C LEU A 18 17.72 -3.94 16.93
N THR A 19 17.96 -3.75 15.63
CA THR A 19 18.40 -4.81 14.73
C THR A 19 19.92 -4.88 14.61
N GLY A 20 20.64 -4.00 15.30
CA GLY A 20 22.10 -3.92 15.20
C GLY A 20 22.58 -3.55 13.80
N ALA A 21 21.77 -2.84 13.01
CA ALA A 21 22.10 -2.49 11.62
C ALA A 21 23.36 -1.60 11.49
N ASP A 22 23.78 -0.97 12.59
CA ASP A 22 24.98 -0.15 12.69
C ASP A 22 26.13 -0.85 13.46
N ALA A 23 25.86 -2.02 14.03
CA ALA A 23 26.87 -2.87 14.64
C ALA A 23 27.34 -3.87 13.57
N ASP A 24 28.65 -4.05 13.43
CA ASP A 24 29.32 -4.90 12.43
C ASP A 24 29.06 -6.40 12.69
N VAL A 25 27.78 -6.77 12.73
CA VAL A 25 27.25 -8.08 13.14
C VAL A 25 26.44 -8.60 11.96
N ASP A 26 26.92 -9.70 11.37
CA ASP A 26 26.53 -10.28 10.09
C ASP A 26 25.05 -10.72 9.91
N ALA A 27 24.12 -10.39 10.81
CA ALA A 27 22.72 -10.76 10.62
C ALA A 27 21.75 -9.86 11.42
N ALA A 28 21.34 -8.74 10.83
CA ALA A 28 20.13 -8.07 11.26
C ALA A 28 18.91 -8.98 10.97
N ASN A 29 18.30 -9.58 12.00
CA ASN A 29 17.07 -10.36 11.87
C ASN A 29 15.85 -9.44 11.73
N LEU A 30 15.73 -8.77 10.59
CA LEU A 30 14.65 -7.84 10.29
C LEU A 30 13.91 -8.25 9.02
N CYS A 31 12.62 -8.51 9.15
CA CYS A 31 11.69 -8.60 8.03
C CYS A 31 10.78 -7.37 8.04
N VAL A 32 10.69 -6.67 6.91
CA VAL A 32 9.77 -5.54 6.71
C VAL A 32 8.80 -5.85 5.57
N ILE A 33 7.58 -5.36 5.71
CA ILE A 33 6.48 -5.51 4.74
C ILE A 33 5.89 -4.12 4.51
N GLY A 34 5.48 -3.85 3.27
CA GLY A 34 4.84 -2.59 2.91
C GLY A 34 4.71 -2.40 1.41
N ASP A 35 4.06 -1.31 1.02
CA ASP A 35 3.83 -0.91 -0.36
C ASP A 35 4.08 0.61 -0.51
N PRO A 36 5.07 1.04 -1.31
CA PRO A 36 5.36 2.46 -1.48
C PRO A 36 4.23 3.24 -2.17
N ASP A 37 3.33 2.58 -2.90
CA ASP A 37 2.14 3.21 -3.50
C ASP A 37 1.05 3.50 -2.44
N GLN A 38 1.17 2.95 -1.22
CA GLN A 38 0.23 3.13 -0.11
C GLN A 38 0.74 4.07 1.01
N ALA A 39 1.85 4.78 0.77
CA ALA A 39 2.40 5.72 1.75
C ALA A 39 1.55 7.00 1.85
N ILE A 40 0.73 7.12 2.90
CA ILE A 40 -0.23 8.24 3.07
C ILE A 40 0.04 9.10 4.32
N TYR A 41 1.00 8.73 5.18
CA TYR A 41 1.25 9.46 6.43
C TYR A 41 2.39 10.50 6.35
N SER A 42 2.72 11.00 5.16
CA SER A 42 3.77 12.02 4.98
C SER A 42 3.52 13.29 5.79
N PHE A 43 2.25 13.68 5.98
CA PHE A 43 1.84 14.80 6.83
C PHE A 43 2.21 14.64 8.32
N ARG A 44 2.50 13.41 8.76
CA ARG A 44 2.98 13.08 10.13
C ARG A 44 4.49 12.86 10.17
N GLY A 45 5.22 13.19 9.11
CA GLY A 45 6.67 13.02 9.01
C GLY A 45 7.11 11.61 8.62
N ALA A 46 6.20 10.77 8.11
CA ALA A 46 6.59 9.54 7.43
C ALA A 46 7.38 9.85 6.15
N ASP A 47 8.38 9.02 5.84
CA ASP A 47 9.17 9.16 4.63
C ASP A 47 9.33 7.82 3.92
N ARG A 48 8.60 7.66 2.81
CA ARG A 48 8.66 6.46 1.96
C ARG A 48 10.07 6.15 1.44
N SER A 49 11.00 7.11 1.47
CA SER A 49 12.38 6.88 1.06
C SER A 49 13.07 5.80 1.90
N TYR A 50 12.68 5.62 3.17
CA TYR A 50 13.18 4.52 4.01
C TYR A 50 12.83 3.15 3.44
N PHE A 51 11.61 3.00 2.90
CA PHE A 51 11.19 1.78 2.22
C PHE A 51 11.99 1.56 0.93
N LEU A 52 12.07 2.59 0.07
CA LEU A 52 12.71 2.49 -1.24
C LEU A 52 14.21 2.18 -1.18
N ARG A 53 14.88 2.57 -0.08
CA ARG A 53 16.32 2.32 0.11
C ARG A 53 16.64 1.17 1.05
N PHE A 54 15.64 0.38 1.46
CA PHE A 54 15.85 -0.70 2.44
C PHE A 54 16.97 -1.67 2.04
N ALA A 55 17.03 -2.07 0.75
CA ALA A 55 18.09 -2.95 0.25
C ALA A 55 19.49 -2.31 0.27
N ALA A 56 19.59 -0.97 0.26
CA ALA A 56 20.86 -0.27 0.43
C ALA A 56 21.26 -0.19 1.92
N ASP A 57 20.28 0.01 2.80
CA ASP A 57 20.48 0.07 4.25
C ASP A 57 20.75 -1.32 4.87
N PHE A 58 20.25 -2.38 4.24
CA PHE A 58 20.42 -3.78 4.63
C PHE A 58 20.87 -4.62 3.41
N PRO A 59 22.17 -4.57 3.02
CA PRO A 59 22.67 -5.18 1.78
C PRO A 59 22.49 -6.70 1.69
N HIS A 60 22.39 -7.38 2.84
CA HIS A 60 22.17 -8.83 2.93
C HIS A 60 20.69 -9.21 2.91
N ALA A 61 19.77 -8.24 2.85
CA ALA A 61 18.34 -8.52 2.84
C ALA A 61 17.90 -9.19 1.53
N HIS A 62 17.01 -10.15 1.65
CA HIS A 62 16.32 -10.75 0.52
C HIS A 62 15.02 -9.97 0.23
N THR A 63 14.81 -9.60 -1.03
CA THR A 63 13.58 -8.94 -1.48
C THR A 63 12.63 -9.95 -2.11
N LEU A 64 11.42 -10.03 -1.58
CA LEU A 64 10.31 -10.79 -2.17
C LEU A 64 9.24 -9.83 -2.67
N ARG A 65 8.69 -10.09 -3.86
CA ARG A 65 7.57 -9.33 -4.42
C ARG A 65 6.35 -10.23 -4.49
N LEU A 66 5.24 -9.76 -3.94
CA LEU A 66 3.96 -10.45 -3.99
C LEU A 66 3.10 -9.80 -5.07
N GLU A 67 2.82 -10.55 -6.14
CA GLU A 67 2.13 -10.02 -7.33
C GLU A 67 0.67 -10.50 -7.42
N GLN A 68 0.32 -11.60 -6.76
CA GLN A 68 -1.05 -12.09 -6.71
C GLN A 68 -1.85 -11.38 -5.62
N ASN A 69 -2.97 -10.78 -6.00
CA ASN A 69 -3.92 -10.15 -5.10
C ASN A 69 -5.07 -11.12 -4.80
N TYR A 70 -5.29 -11.38 -3.52
CA TYR A 70 -6.34 -12.28 -3.03
C TYR A 70 -7.56 -11.54 -2.44
N ARG A 71 -7.67 -10.22 -2.63
CA ARG A 71 -8.72 -9.38 -2.03
C ARG A 71 -9.76 -8.92 -3.05
N SER A 72 -9.32 -8.57 -4.24
CA SER A 72 -10.12 -7.84 -5.22
C SER A 72 -10.10 -8.54 -6.56
N THR A 73 -11.17 -8.37 -7.34
CA THR A 73 -11.26 -8.88 -8.71
C THR A 73 -10.31 -8.13 -9.63
N GLN A 74 -9.93 -8.75 -10.75
CA GLN A 74 -9.04 -8.13 -11.74
C GLN A 74 -9.58 -6.78 -12.24
N LEU A 75 -10.91 -6.61 -12.30
CA LEU A 75 -11.53 -5.36 -12.72
C LEU A 75 -11.23 -4.19 -11.76
N ILE A 76 -11.32 -4.42 -10.44
CA ILE A 76 -10.94 -3.42 -9.42
C ILE A 76 -9.44 -3.10 -9.49
N LEU A 77 -8.60 -4.13 -9.67
CA LEU A 77 -7.15 -3.93 -9.81
C LEU A 77 -6.79 -3.09 -11.03
N ASN A 78 -7.47 -3.33 -12.16
CA ASN A 78 -7.27 -2.57 -13.38
C ASN A 78 -7.66 -1.10 -13.18
N ALA A 79 -8.79 -0.82 -12.52
CA ALA A 79 -9.21 0.54 -12.20
C ALA A 79 -8.18 1.24 -11.29
N SER A 80 -7.76 0.57 -10.22
CA SER A 80 -6.78 1.11 -9.26
C SER A 80 -5.42 1.37 -9.93
N THR A 81 -4.98 0.46 -10.81
CA THR A 81 -3.73 0.58 -11.56
C THR A 81 -3.75 1.77 -12.51
N GLN A 82 -4.89 2.05 -13.16
CA GLN A 82 -5.04 3.22 -14.03
C GLN A 82 -4.93 4.54 -13.25
N VAL A 83 -5.48 4.61 -12.04
CA VAL A 83 -5.38 5.80 -11.18
C VAL A 83 -3.92 6.03 -10.76
N ILE A 84 -3.25 5.00 -10.23
CA ILE A 84 -1.89 5.14 -9.70
C ILE A 84 -0.83 5.33 -10.81
N ALA A 85 -1.10 4.89 -12.05
CA ALA A 85 -0.20 5.08 -13.18
C ALA A 85 0.10 6.55 -13.51
N GLN A 86 -0.75 7.48 -13.04
CA GLN A 86 -0.56 8.92 -13.22
C GLN A 86 0.48 9.51 -12.25
N ALA A 87 0.87 8.78 -11.20
CA ALA A 87 1.83 9.25 -10.21
C ALA A 87 3.26 9.27 -10.77
N SER A 88 3.93 10.42 -10.65
CA SER A 88 5.34 10.56 -11.09
C SER A 88 6.29 9.70 -10.24
N LYS A 89 7.29 9.08 -10.88
CA LYS A 89 8.36 8.27 -10.25
C LYS A 89 7.89 6.98 -9.56
N ARG A 90 6.96 6.27 -10.18
CA ARG A 90 6.51 4.94 -9.74
C ARG A 90 7.37 3.83 -10.34
N THR A 91 7.69 2.82 -9.55
CA THR A 91 8.16 1.53 -10.06
C THR A 91 6.93 0.65 -10.28
N ALA A 92 6.62 0.34 -11.54
CA ALA A 92 5.45 -0.48 -11.83
C ALA A 92 5.56 -1.86 -11.16
N SER A 93 4.52 -2.25 -10.41
CA SER A 93 4.35 -3.61 -9.92
C SER A 93 3.18 -4.26 -10.65
N PRO A 94 3.42 -5.35 -11.41
CA PRO A 94 2.33 -6.07 -12.05
C PRO A 94 1.57 -6.83 -10.96
N ILE A 95 0.34 -6.38 -10.66
CA ILE A 95 -0.57 -7.08 -9.75
C ILE A 95 -1.68 -7.75 -10.54
N TRP A 96 -2.07 -8.96 -10.15
CA TRP A 96 -3.09 -9.75 -10.84
C TRP A 96 -3.98 -10.51 -9.85
N SER A 97 -5.17 -10.93 -10.28
CA SER A 97 -6.14 -11.68 -9.48
C SER A 97 -6.81 -12.78 -10.31
N ASP A 98 -6.97 -13.94 -9.69
CA ASP A 98 -7.72 -15.11 -10.19
C ASP A 98 -9.14 -15.22 -9.60
N PHE A 99 -9.61 -14.19 -8.87
CA PHE A 99 -11.00 -14.14 -8.43
C PHE A 99 -11.95 -14.09 -9.63
N LEU A 100 -12.81 -15.11 -9.73
CA LEU A 100 -13.74 -15.30 -10.85
C LEU A 100 -15.06 -14.53 -10.71
N GLU A 101 -15.27 -13.84 -9.58
CA GLU A 101 -16.49 -13.07 -9.35
C GLU A 101 -16.58 -11.88 -10.31
N GLN A 102 -17.78 -11.65 -10.86
CA GLN A 102 -18.04 -10.50 -11.71
C GLN A 102 -18.37 -9.28 -10.85
N THR A 103 -17.39 -8.42 -10.59
CA THR A 103 -17.61 -7.11 -9.97
C THR A 103 -17.73 -6.03 -11.05
N LYS A 104 -18.61 -5.05 -10.84
CA LYS A 104 -18.66 -3.80 -11.61
C LYS A 104 -18.21 -2.64 -10.74
N VAL A 105 -17.54 -1.66 -11.35
CA VAL A 105 -17.21 -0.38 -10.71
C VAL A 105 -18.21 0.63 -11.22
N ASP A 106 -19.15 1.02 -10.36
CA ASP A 106 -20.16 2.03 -10.67
C ASP A 106 -19.69 3.42 -10.22
N ILE A 107 -19.98 4.43 -11.03
CA ILE A 107 -19.69 5.83 -10.73
C ILE A 107 -21.01 6.59 -10.67
N HIS A 108 -21.35 7.11 -9.50
CA HIS A 108 -22.54 7.94 -9.29
C HIS A 108 -22.13 9.40 -9.04
N THR A 109 -22.75 10.33 -9.75
CA THR A 109 -22.54 11.77 -9.53
C THR A 109 -23.77 12.34 -8.84
N ALA A 110 -23.58 12.87 -7.64
CA ALA A 110 -24.63 13.52 -6.86
C ALA A 110 -24.51 15.05 -6.96
N PRO A 111 -25.64 15.79 -6.97
CA PRO A 111 -25.63 17.25 -7.05
C PRO A 111 -25.24 17.93 -5.73
N THR A 112 -25.31 17.22 -4.60
CA THR A 112 -24.97 17.71 -3.26
C THR A 112 -24.39 16.57 -2.41
N ASP A 113 -23.69 16.92 -1.33
CA ASP A 113 -23.22 16.00 -0.29
C ASP A 113 -24.38 15.22 0.37
N LYS A 114 -25.52 15.89 0.61
CA LYS A 114 -26.72 15.25 1.13
C LYS A 114 -27.28 14.20 0.17
N ALA A 115 -27.33 14.51 -1.13
CA ALA A 115 -27.80 13.56 -2.15
C ALA A 115 -26.85 12.37 -2.31
N GLU A 116 -25.53 12.58 -2.17
CA GLU A 116 -24.55 11.49 -2.12
C GLU A 116 -24.79 10.57 -0.92
N ALA A 117 -24.99 11.15 0.27
CA ALA A 117 -25.28 10.40 1.48
C ALA A 117 -26.57 9.57 1.36
N GLU A 118 -27.65 10.16 0.83
CA GLU A 118 -28.92 9.48 0.56
C GLU A 118 -28.73 8.31 -0.43
N TYR A 119 -27.95 8.51 -1.50
CA TYR A 119 -27.62 7.44 -2.45
C TYR A 119 -26.87 6.28 -1.79
N VAL A 120 -25.85 6.56 -0.97
CA VAL A 120 -25.09 5.52 -0.26
C VAL A 120 -25.99 4.72 0.68
N VAL A 121 -26.86 5.38 1.45
CA VAL A 121 -27.83 4.70 2.32
C VAL A 121 -28.74 3.78 1.50
N HIS A 122 -29.28 4.26 0.38
CA HIS A 122 -30.15 3.47 -0.49
C HIS A 122 -29.43 2.24 -1.08
N GLN A 123 -28.16 2.36 -1.48
CA GLN A 123 -27.38 1.22 -1.97
C GLN A 123 -27.14 0.18 -0.88
N ILE A 124 -26.84 0.59 0.35
CA ILE A 124 -26.69 -0.33 1.49
C ILE A 124 -28.01 -1.06 1.75
N GLU A 125 -29.15 -0.36 1.75
CA GLU A 125 -30.47 -0.98 1.94
C GLU A 125 -30.77 -2.03 0.86
N GLN A 126 -30.44 -1.75 -0.41
CA GLN A 126 -30.62 -2.70 -1.52
C GLN A 126 -29.73 -3.96 -1.42
N MET A 127 -28.58 -3.87 -0.76
CA MET A 127 -27.65 -5.01 -0.60
C MET A 127 -27.96 -5.87 0.63
N VAL A 128 -28.62 -5.28 1.63
CA VAL A 128 -28.94 -5.95 2.91
C VAL A 128 -30.38 -6.49 2.94
N GLY A 129 -31.30 -5.85 2.23
CA GLY A 129 -32.71 -6.29 2.09
C GLY A 129 -32.91 -7.34 1.00
#